data_AF-A0A9X0D597-F1
#
_entry.id   AF-A0A9X0D597-F1
#
_cell.length_a   1.000
_cell.length_b   1.000
_cell.length_c   1.000
_cell.angle_alpha   90.00
_cell.angle_beta   90.00
_cell.angle_gamma   90.00
#
_symmetry.space_group_name_H-M   'P 1'
#
loop_
_entity.id
_entity.type
_entity.pdbx_description
1 polymer ?
#
loop_
_entity_poly.entity_id
_entity_poly.type
_entity_poly.pdbx_seq_one_letter_code
_entity_poly.pdbx_strand_id
1 'polypeptide(L)'
;MDPLDALNVIQHAIHLKEHGLERCCWEVIDYNAQKIVADDSFLELNREFLLLFLERSSLRIDEATLFEAVDRWAARKCEEASMTVDGANKRWVLGKDLLKLVRFSLMSPKGFRTWCYQRKSCLQLKLLMFLNSLLLSISLVDSSSQFFPG
;
A
#
# COMPACT_ATOMS: atom_id res chain seq x y z
N MET A 1 0.59 5.04 25.12
CA MET A 1 1.75 4.98 24.21
C MET A 1 1.41 5.85 23.02
N ASP A 2 2.27 6.82 22.68
CA ASP A 2 2.07 7.59 21.46
C ASP A 2 2.23 6.68 20.22
N PRO A 3 1.45 6.88 19.13
CA PRO A 3 1.55 6.06 17.93
C PRO A 3 2.93 6.05 17.26
N LEU A 4 3.67 7.16 17.30
CA LEU A 4 5.00 7.23 16.71
C LEU A 4 6.03 6.55 17.62
N ASP A 5 5.88 6.67 18.94
CA ASP A 5 6.68 5.90 19.89
C ASP A 5 6.49 4.39 19.70
N ALA A 6 5.28 3.95 19.36
CA ALA A 6 4.99 2.54 19.11
C ALA A 6 5.81 1.94 17.96
N LEU A 7 6.15 2.72 16.93
CA LEU A 7 7.01 2.28 15.82
C LEU A 7 8.44 1.97 16.26
N ASN A 8 8.97 2.76 17.20
CA ASN A 8 10.33 2.54 17.71
C ASN A 8 10.33 1.39 18.73
N VAL A 9 9.34 1.36 19.62
CA VAL A 9 9.25 0.36 20.69
C VAL A 9 9.00 -1.04 20.13
N ILE A 10 8.24 -1.17 19.04
CA ILE A 10 7.94 -2.49 18.47
C ILE A 10 9.18 -3.18 17.89
N GLN A 11 10.13 -2.43 17.32
CA GLN A 11 11.38 -3.00 16.82
C GLN A 11 12.17 -3.63 17.97
N HIS A 12 12.22 -2.96 19.12
CA HIS A 12 12.82 -3.50 20.33
C HIS A 12 12.04 -4.69 20.90
N ALA A 13 10.70 -4.63 20.91
CA ALA A 13 9.86 -5.73 21.40
C ALA A 13 10.07 -7.02 20.59
N ILE A 14 10.15 -6.90 19.26
CA ILE A 14 10.44 -8.01 18.35
C ILE A 14 11.84 -8.57 18.63
N HIS A 15 12.85 -7.71 18.76
CA HIS A 15 14.23 -8.14 19.01
C HIS A 15 14.38 -8.87 20.35
N LEU A 16 13.69 -8.40 21.39
CA LEU A 16 13.70 -8.98 22.74
C LEU A 16 12.74 -10.17 22.89
N LYS A 17 11.94 -10.49 21.87
CA LYS A 17 10.90 -11.54 21.87
C LYS A 17 9.86 -11.36 22.97
N GLU A 18 9.57 -10.10 23.32
CA GLU A 18 8.55 -9.72 24.30
C GLU A 18 7.17 -9.67 23.65
N HIS A 19 6.57 -10.85 23.43
CA HIS A 19 5.32 -11.00 22.68
C HIS A 19 4.13 -10.21 23.26
N GLY A 20 4.11 -9.95 24.56
CA GLY A 20 3.08 -9.12 25.20
C GLY A 20 3.19 -7.66 24.77
N LEU A 21 4.40 -7.11 24.80
CA LEU A 21 4.68 -5.73 24.37
C LEU A 21 4.51 -5.57 22.87
N GLU A 22 4.96 -6.56 22.09
CA GLU A 22 4.78 -6.60 20.63
C GLU A 22 3.30 -6.48 20.26
N ARG A 23 2.42 -7.26 20.90
CA ARG A 23 0.97 -7.20 20.66
C ARG A 23 0.40 -5.82 20.97
N CYS A 24 0.73 -5.25 22.13
CA CYS A 24 0.25 -3.92 22.51
C CYS A 24 0.72 -2.84 21.52
N CYS A 25 1.96 -2.91 21.04
CA CYS A 25 2.45 -1.96 20.05
C CYS A 25 1.69 -2.09 18.72
N TRP A 26 1.46 -3.33 18.26
CA TRP A 26 0.69 -3.57 17.04
C TRP A 26 -0.75 -3.07 17.14
N GLU A 27 -1.42 -3.20 18.28
CA GLU A 27 -2.78 -2.68 18.49
C GLU A 27 -2.82 -1.14 18.34
N VAL A 28 -1.83 -0.44 18.90
CA VAL A 28 -1.70 1.01 18.76
C VAL A 28 -1.42 1.40 17.31
N ILE A 29 -0.52 0.68 16.64
CA ILE A 29 -0.16 0.92 15.24
C ILE A 29 -1.38 0.72 14.32
N ASP A 30 -2.10 -0.40 14.47
CA ASP A 30 -3.26 -0.72 13.66
C ASP A 30 -4.35 0.34 13.75
N TYR A 31 -4.63 0.82 14.96
CA TYR A 31 -5.65 1.83 15.21
C TYR A 31 -5.25 3.20 14.65
N ASN A 32 -3.95 3.52 14.66
CA ASN A 32 -3.42 4.84 14.29
C ASN A 32 -2.69 4.83 12.94
N ALA A 33 -2.88 3.78 12.12
CA ALA A 33 -2.17 3.59 10.86
C ALA A 33 -2.25 4.84 9.96
N GLN A 34 -3.42 5.47 9.85
CA GLN A 34 -3.60 6.69 9.06
C GLN A 34 -2.72 7.86 9.52
N LYS A 35 -2.56 8.05 10.84
CA LYS A 35 -1.69 9.10 11.39
C LYS A 35 -0.22 8.74 11.16
N ILE A 36 0.13 7.48 11.37
CA ILE A 36 1.50 6.98 11.23
C ILE A 36 2.00 7.16 9.80
N VAL A 37 1.23 6.74 8.79
CA VAL A 37 1.67 6.83 7.39
C VAL A 37 1.73 8.25 6.84
N ALA A 38 1.06 9.21 7.50
CA ALA A 38 1.09 10.61 7.13
C ALA A 38 2.38 11.30 7.60
N ASP A 39 2.94 10.80 8.72
CA ASP A 39 4.14 11.33 9.35
C ASP A 39 5.42 10.95 8.58
N ASP A 40 6.43 11.82 8.63
CA ASP A 40 7.69 11.60 7.94
C ASP A 40 8.52 10.48 8.57
N SER A 41 8.31 10.15 9.85
CA SER A 41 8.91 8.96 10.49
C SER A 41 8.59 7.66 9.75
N PHE A 42 7.46 7.58 9.03
CA PHE A 42 7.15 6.43 8.19
C PHE A 42 8.15 6.24 7.05
N LEU A 43 8.72 7.33 6.52
CA LEU A 43 9.68 7.27 5.41
C LEU A 43 11.04 6.70 5.84
N GLU A 44 11.34 6.75 7.13
CA GLU A 44 12.59 6.27 7.72
C GLU A 44 12.55 4.77 8.01
N LEU A 45 11.37 4.13 7.93
CA LEU A 45 11.21 2.71 8.20
C LEU A 45 12.10 1.85 7.29
N ASN A 46 12.64 0.79 7.87
CA ASN A 46 13.39 -0.20 7.11
C ASN A 46 12.43 -1.06 6.26
N ARG A 47 12.99 -1.72 5.23
CA ARG A 47 12.20 -2.52 4.28
C ARG A 47 11.48 -3.70 4.96
N GLU A 48 12.14 -4.35 5.91
CA GLU A 48 11.62 -5.53 6.62
C GLU A 48 10.41 -5.16 7.48
N PHE A 49 10.46 -4.03 8.16
CA PHE A 49 9.37 -3.52 8.97
C PHE A 49 8.21 -3.04 8.10
N LEU A 50 8.49 -2.41 6.95
CA LEU A 50 7.45 -2.08 5.98
C LEU A 50 6.73 -3.33 5.47
N LEU A 51 7.45 -4.45 5.27
CA LEU A 51 6.84 -5.72 4.88
C LEU A 51 5.88 -6.22 5.97
N LEU A 52 6.35 -6.29 7.21
CA LEU A 52 5.52 -6.69 8.36
C LEU A 52 4.29 -5.79 8.52
N PHE A 53 4.45 -4.49 8.31
CA PHE A 53 3.34 -3.53 8.34
C PHE A 53 2.31 -3.84 7.26
N LEU A 54 2.72 -4.01 6.00
CA LEU A 54 1.82 -4.27 4.87
C LEU A 54 1.18 -5.67 4.88
N GLU A 55 1.78 -6.65 5.56
CA GLU A 55 1.18 -7.98 5.73
C GLU A 55 -0.07 -7.95 6.63
N ARG A 56 -0.22 -6.93 7.47
CA ARG A 56 -1.32 -6.83 8.43
C ARG A 56 -2.63 -6.48 7.74
N SER A 57 -3.61 -7.38 7.84
CA SER A 57 -4.99 -7.12 7.43
C SER A 57 -5.79 -6.30 8.45
N SER A 58 -5.24 -6.04 9.63
CA SER A 58 -5.91 -5.33 10.73
C SER A 58 -5.68 -3.81 10.74
N LEU A 59 -4.89 -3.28 9.81
CA LEU A 59 -4.64 -1.84 9.68
C LEU A 59 -5.94 -1.08 9.41
N ARG A 60 -6.25 -0.07 10.22
CA ARG A 60 -7.41 0.81 10.01
C ARG A 60 -7.04 1.98 9.11
N ILE A 61 -6.79 1.68 7.84
CA ILE A 61 -6.44 2.66 6.81
C ILE A 61 -7.08 2.30 5.47
N ASP A 62 -7.40 3.31 4.66
CA ASP A 62 -7.80 3.06 3.29
C ASP A 62 -6.60 2.69 2.41
N GLU A 63 -6.84 1.79 1.47
CA GLU A 63 -5.79 1.25 0.59
C GLU A 63 -5.19 2.32 -0.34
N ALA A 64 -5.92 3.42 -0.59
CA ALA A 64 -5.39 4.52 -1.38
C ALA A 64 -4.32 5.31 -0.63
N THR A 65 -4.59 5.66 0.63
CA THR A 65 -3.64 6.32 1.53
C THR A 65 -2.46 5.41 1.83
N LEU A 66 -2.71 4.11 2.06
CA LEU A 66 -1.64 3.14 2.26
C LEU A 66 -0.71 3.07 1.05
N PHE A 67 -1.28 3.00 -0.16
CA PHE A 67 -0.50 2.99 -1.39
C PHE A 67 0.29 4.29 -1.60
N GLU A 68 -0.32 5.45 -1.32
CA GLU A 68 0.38 6.72 -1.41
C GLU A 68 1.58 6.80 -0.45
N ALA A 69 1.42 6.29 0.77
CA ALA A 69 2.51 6.23 1.74
C ALA A 69 3.66 5.32 1.27
N VAL A 70 3.34 4.16 0.68
CA VAL A 70 4.34 3.26 0.10
C VAL A 70 5.05 3.90 -1.10
N ASP A 71 4.33 4.65 -1.95
CA ASP A 71 4.94 5.38 -3.07
C ASP A 71 5.88 6.49 -2.58
N ARG A 72 5.50 7.22 -1.51
CA ARG A 72 6.37 8.20 -0.85
C ARG A 72 7.61 7.55 -0.24
N TRP A 73 7.45 6.43 0.44
CA TRP A 73 8.57 5.67 1.01
C TRP A 73 9.54 5.22 -0.09
N ALA A 74 9.02 4.67 -1.19
CA ALA A 74 9.85 4.25 -2.33
C ALA A 74 10.59 5.42 -2.97
N ALA A 75 9.95 6.59 -3.08
CA ALA A 75 10.60 7.81 -3.57
C ALA A 75 11.76 8.22 -2.67
N ARG A 76 11.55 8.27 -1.35
CA ARG A 76 12.60 8.61 -0.36
C ARG A 76 13.79 7.67 -0.47
N LYS A 77 13.54 6.36 -0.58
CA LYS A 77 14.62 5.37 -0.70
C LYS A 77 15.37 5.46 -2.03
N CYS A 78 14.72 5.87 -3.12
CA CYS A 78 15.43 6.21 -4.36
C CYS A 78 16.35 7.43 -4.16
N GLU A 79 15.87 8.47 -3.47
CA GLU A 79 16.67 9.67 -3.16
C GLU A 79 17.89 9.33 -2.28
N GLU A 80 17.70 8.54 -1.21
CA GLU A 80 18.78 8.05 -0.35
C GLU A 80 19.81 7.23 -1.13
N ALA A 81 19.37 6.43 -2.10
CA ALA A 81 20.22 5.65 -2.97
C ALA A 81 20.85 6.47 -4.13
N SER A 82 20.63 7.79 -4.18
CA SER A 82 21.05 8.67 -5.28
C SER A 82 20.56 8.20 -6.66
N MET A 83 19.39 7.58 -6.71
CA MET A 83 18.72 7.09 -7.91
C MET A 83 17.67 8.09 -8.39
N THR A 84 17.38 8.09 -9.69
CA THR A 84 16.26 8.87 -10.23
C THR A 84 14.94 8.36 -9.66
N VAL A 85 14.07 9.27 -9.22
CA VAL A 85 12.74 8.93 -8.71
C VAL A 85 11.81 8.62 -9.89
N ASP A 86 11.98 7.44 -10.47
CA ASP A 86 11.16 6.92 -11.54
C ASP A 86 10.50 5.59 -11.16
N GLY A 87 9.55 5.15 -11.98
CA GLY A 87 8.80 3.92 -11.71
C GLY A 87 9.64 2.65 -11.70
N ALA A 88 10.78 2.60 -12.40
CA ALA A 88 11.64 1.42 -12.43
C ALA A 88 12.45 1.30 -11.15
N ASN A 89 13.04 2.40 -10.70
CA ASN A 89 13.82 2.47 -9.47
C ASN A 89 12.95 2.27 -8.23
N LYS A 90 11.76 2.89 -8.19
CA LYS A 90 10.81 2.63 -7.10
C LYS A 90 10.41 1.15 -7.01
N ARG A 91 10.18 0.48 -8.15
CA ARG A 91 9.90 -0.97 -8.16
C ARG A 91 11.10 -1.79 -7.69
N TRP A 92 12.31 -1.37 -8.04
CA TRP A 92 13.53 -2.04 -7.62
C TRP A 92 13.70 -1.96 -6.10
N VAL A 93 13.49 -0.78 -5.51
CA VAL A 93 13.54 -0.55 -4.06
C VAL A 93 12.48 -1.37 -3.31
N LEU A 94 11.22 -1.31 -3.75
CA LEU A 94 10.12 -2.07 -3.16
C LEU A 94 10.37 -3.59 -3.28
N GLY A 95 10.89 -4.03 -4.42
CA GLY A 95 11.03 -5.45 -4.73
C GLY A 95 9.68 -6.14 -4.93
N LYS A 96 9.75 -7.45 -5.28
CA LYS A 96 8.55 -8.23 -5.62
C LYS A 96 7.64 -8.49 -4.42
N ASP A 97 8.19 -8.55 -3.21
CA ASP A 97 7.46 -8.98 -2.02
C ASP A 97 6.53 -7.87 -1.53
N LEU A 98 7.02 -6.64 -1.39
CA LEU A 98 6.19 -5.48 -1.04
C LEU A 98 5.14 -5.16 -2.12
N LEU A 99 5.50 -5.29 -3.40
CA LEU A 99 4.57 -5.03 -4.51
C LEU A 99 3.36 -5.99 -4.52
N LYS A 100 3.50 -7.21 -4.01
CA LYS A 100 2.38 -8.17 -3.91
C LYS A 100 1.42 -7.85 -2.75
N LEU A 101 1.90 -7.14 -1.73
CA LEU A 101 1.12 -6.83 -0.54
C LEU A 101 0.22 -5.61 -0.72
N VAL A 102 0.51 -4.74 -1.70
CA VAL A 102 -0.36 -3.62 -2.07
C VAL A 102 -1.62 -4.15 -2.76
N ARG A 103 -2.79 -4.00 -2.12
CA ARG A 103 -4.06 -4.58 -2.57
C ARG A 103 -4.84 -3.59 -3.45
N PHE A 104 -4.43 -3.46 -4.70
CA PHE A 104 -5.10 -2.61 -5.69
C PHE A 104 -6.61 -2.90 -5.85
N SER A 105 -7.06 -4.14 -5.59
CA SER A 105 -8.46 -4.57 -5.72
C SER A 105 -9.43 -3.92 -4.72
N LEU A 106 -8.94 -3.28 -3.66
CA LEU A 106 -9.75 -2.60 -2.66
C LEU A 106 -9.70 -1.07 -2.79
N MET A 107 -8.90 -0.54 -3.72
CA MET A 107 -8.84 0.89 -3.99
C MET A 107 -10.13 1.35 -4.68
N SER A 108 -10.78 2.39 -4.15
CA SER A 108 -12.02 2.89 -4.74
C SER A 108 -11.81 3.33 -6.21
N PRO A 109 -12.78 3.08 -7.12
CA PRO A 109 -12.65 3.45 -8.54
C PRO A 109 -12.43 4.95 -8.78
N LYS A 110 -12.79 5.80 -7.80
CA LYS A 110 -12.54 7.25 -7.82
C LYS A 110 -11.09 7.57 -7.44
N GLY A 111 -10.59 7.01 -6.33
CA GLY A 111 -9.19 7.20 -5.91
C GLY A 111 -8.21 6.70 -6.95
N PHE A 112 -8.51 5.54 -7.54
CA PHE A 112 -7.74 4.95 -8.62
C PHE A 112 -7.66 5.86 -9.87
N ARG A 113 -8.78 6.48 -10.27
CA ARG A 113 -8.83 7.41 -11.41
C ARG A 113 -8.02 8.69 -11.15
N THR A 114 -8.19 9.31 -9.99
CA THR A 114 -7.44 10.53 -9.62
C THR A 114 -5.94 10.27 -9.61
N TRP A 115 -5.51 9.13 -9.05
CA TRP A 115 -4.10 8.77 -8.95
C TRP A 115 -3.45 8.55 -10.33
N CYS A 116 -4.12 7.81 -11.22
CA CYS A 116 -3.62 7.57 -12.57
C CYS A 116 -3.58 8.83 -13.45
N TYR A 117 -4.43 9.82 -13.18
CA TYR A 117 -4.53 11.03 -13.99
C TYR A 117 -3.55 12.14 -13.56
N GLN A 118 -3.18 12.19 -12.28
CA GLN A 118 -2.41 13.31 -11.73
C GLN A 118 -0.90 13.06 -11.66
N ARG A 119 -0.41 11.82 -11.55
CA ARG A 119 1.03 11.56 -11.36
C ARG A 119 1.66 10.82 -12.55
N LYS A 120 2.53 11.51 -13.29
CA LYS A 120 3.43 10.95 -14.33
C LYS A 120 4.53 10.02 -13.78
N SER A 121 4.49 9.64 -12.50
CA SER A 121 5.45 8.73 -11.85
C SER A 121 4.85 7.35 -11.64
N CYS A 122 4.46 6.67 -12.72
CA CYS A 122 3.93 5.31 -12.64
C CYS A 122 5.08 4.34 -12.38
N LEU A 123 5.11 3.72 -11.18
CA LEU A 123 5.53 2.33 -11.01
C LEU A 123 4.83 1.51 -12.11
N GLN A 124 5.39 1.42 -13.34
CA GLN A 124 4.79 0.78 -14.54
C GLN A 124 3.82 -0.33 -14.15
N LEU A 125 2.55 0.04 -14.20
CA LEU A 125 1.39 -0.80 -14.02
C LEU A 125 1.33 -1.75 -15.21
N LYS A 126 2.18 -2.79 -15.21
CA LYS A 126 2.03 -3.91 -16.14
C LYS A 126 0.73 -4.69 -15.90
N LEU A 127 -0.02 -4.40 -14.82
CA LEU A 127 -1.21 -5.15 -14.45
C LEU A 127 -2.39 -4.30 -14.00
N LEU A 128 -2.60 -3.13 -14.59
CA LEU A 128 -3.93 -2.54 -14.53
C LEU A 128 -4.93 -3.26 -15.44
N MET A 129 -4.46 -3.86 -16.53
CA MET A 129 -5.35 -4.25 -17.62
C MET A 129 -5.73 -5.75 -17.62
N PHE A 130 -4.88 -6.65 -17.09
CA PHE A 130 -5.11 -8.09 -17.31
C PHE A 130 -6.11 -8.75 -16.35
N LEU A 131 -6.18 -8.35 -15.08
CA LEU A 131 -7.08 -9.03 -14.12
C LEU A 131 -8.43 -8.31 -13.92
N ASN A 132 -8.52 -7.00 -14.11
CA ASN A 132 -9.82 -6.32 -14.05
C ASN A 132 -10.68 -6.60 -15.31
N SER A 133 -10.04 -6.89 -16.44
CA SER A 133 -10.71 -7.43 -17.63
C SER A 133 -11.23 -8.86 -17.44
N LEU A 134 -10.65 -9.65 -16.53
CA LEU A 134 -11.10 -11.01 -16.23
C LEU A 134 -12.25 -11.04 -15.20
N LEU A 135 -12.43 -9.96 -14.44
CA LEU A 135 -13.57 -9.80 -13.52
C LEU A 135 -14.78 -9.13 -14.18
N LEU A 136 -14.60 -8.30 -15.21
CA LEU A 136 -15.73 -7.78 -15.98
C LEU A 136 -16.36 -8.81 -16.94
N SER A 137 -15.68 -9.91 -17.26
CA SER A 137 -16.25 -10.97 -18.11
C SER A 137 -17.21 -11.92 -17.37
N ILE A 138 -17.39 -11.80 -16.05
CA ILE A 138 -18.13 -12.79 -15.25
C ILE A 138 -19.50 -12.29 -14.74
N SER A 139 -19.85 -10.99 -14.85
CA SER A 139 -21.08 -10.49 -14.19
C SER A 139 -22.34 -10.24 -15.04
N LEU A 140 -22.35 -10.19 -16.38
CA LEU A 140 -23.61 -9.98 -17.13
C LEU A 140 -23.64 -10.61 -18.55
N VAL A 141 -23.43 -11.92 -18.65
CA VAL A 141 -24.21 -12.71 -19.63
C VAL A 141 -25.46 -13.18 -18.89
N ASP A 142 -26.61 -12.94 -19.51
CA ASP A 142 -27.99 -13.24 -19.10
C ASP A 142 -28.70 -12.30 -18.12
N SER A 143 -29.36 -11.29 -18.71
CA SER A 143 -30.82 -11.20 -18.65
C SER A 143 -31.36 -10.40 -19.84
N SER A 144 -31.56 -11.13 -20.95
CA SER A 144 -32.79 -11.12 -21.74
C SER A 144 -33.34 -9.80 -22.30
N SER A 145 -33.19 -9.67 -23.63
CA SER A 145 -34.29 -9.42 -24.59
C SER A 145 -35.01 -8.06 -24.58
N GLN A 146 -35.30 -7.58 -25.80
CA GLN A 146 -36.27 -6.53 -26.19
C GLN A 146 -35.71 -5.09 -26.16
N PHE A 147 -35.73 -4.26 -27.20
CA PHE A 147 -36.55 -4.17 -28.42
C PHE A 147 -35.86 -3.20 -29.42
N PHE A 148 -35.88 -3.48 -30.74
CA PHE A 148 -35.77 -2.48 -31.83
C PHE A 148 -37.03 -1.57 -31.82
N PRO A 149 -37.08 -0.33 -32.37
CA PRO A 149 -36.81 0.03 -33.79
C PRO A 149 -36.20 1.46 -33.98
N GLY A 150 -35.93 1.99 -35.17
CA GLY A 150 -36.15 1.59 -36.56
C GLY A 150 -35.43 2.54 -37.52
#